data_AF-A0A7C2BL02-F1
#
_entry.id   AF-A0A7C2BL02-F1
#
_cell.length_a   1.000
_cell.length_b   1.000
_cell.length_c   1.000
_cell.angle_alpha   90.00
_cell.angle_beta   90.00
_cell.angle_gamma   90.00
#
_symmetry.space_group_name_H-M   'P 1'
#
loop_
_entity.id
_entity.type
_entity.pdbx_description
1 polymer ?
#
loop_
_entity_poly.entity_id
_entity_poly.type
_entity_poly.pdbx_seq_one_letter_code
_entity_poly.pdbx_strand_id
1 'polypeptide(L)'
;MVVAKVVENPDLESALRIIKEGLTRNRMLIIIGECYIDYEGRSASKLGLGERMVIVKQDGAVLVHRPKGYSPVNWQPSTTTIEVWLRSGEGLSLMAVRNRPREYLRILFNKIFLIVEGVFHDSAEFVMYLSESEIRDIIFDNPDLLEPGFKPLEKEKRIGQGAVDIYGLDSNGNHVLVEIKRVMGDRDAVLQLYNYVENYKSGLNKNVRGVLLAPSFTPGALELLAKLKLEFKEIDLKKLRSLSQSNRKKPDTTLLEYMNEGKRH
;
A
#
# COMPACT_ATOMS: atom_id res chain seq x y z
N MET A 1 1.24 -26.71 -13.01
CA MET A 1 0.04 -27.06 -12.24
C MET A 1 0.41 -26.96 -10.76
N VAL A 2 -0.27 -26.14 -9.98
CA VAL A 2 -0.01 -26.06 -8.52
C VAL A 2 -0.51 -27.37 -7.91
N VAL A 3 0.38 -28.12 -7.26
CA VAL A 3 0.01 -29.29 -6.48
C VAL A 3 -0.17 -28.80 -5.04
N ALA A 4 -1.41 -28.60 -4.63
CA ALA A 4 -1.77 -28.31 -3.26
C ALA A 4 -2.41 -29.56 -2.65
N LYS A 5 -1.97 -29.92 -1.45
CA LYS A 5 -2.57 -30.95 -0.61
C LYS A 5 -3.64 -30.30 0.25
N VAL A 6 -4.83 -30.89 0.27
CA VAL A 6 -5.95 -30.46 1.11
C VAL A 6 -6.24 -31.56 2.12
N VAL A 7 -6.33 -31.20 3.39
CA VAL A 7 -6.66 -32.12 4.48
C VAL A 7 -7.82 -31.55 5.26
N GLU A 8 -8.94 -32.27 5.26
CA GLU A 8 -10.17 -31.89 5.96
C GLU A 8 -10.24 -32.56 7.33
N ASN A 9 -10.70 -31.79 8.31
CA ASN A 9 -10.92 -32.20 9.70
C ASN A 9 -9.81 -33.09 10.31
N PRO A 10 -8.51 -32.74 10.16
CA PRO A 10 -7.45 -33.52 10.78
C PRO A 10 -7.56 -33.45 12.29
N ASP A 11 -7.27 -34.57 12.97
CA ASP A 11 -6.95 -34.54 14.39
C ASP A 11 -5.70 -33.67 14.64
N LEU A 12 -5.49 -33.21 15.88
CA LEU A 12 -4.41 -32.28 16.20
C LEU A 12 -3.01 -32.89 16.03
N GLU A 13 -2.83 -34.21 16.14
CA GLU A 13 -1.53 -34.86 15.93
C GLU A 13 -1.19 -34.93 14.43
N SER A 14 -2.18 -35.29 13.61
CA SER A 14 -2.08 -35.26 12.16
C SER A 14 -1.82 -33.84 11.65
N ALA A 15 -2.55 -32.85 12.18
CA ALA A 15 -2.32 -31.44 11.88
C ALA A 15 -0.91 -30.98 12.26
N LEU A 16 -0.41 -31.37 13.44
CA LEU A 16 0.97 -31.06 13.87
C LEU A 16 2.00 -31.55 12.86
N ARG A 17 1.87 -32.79 12.38
CA ARG A 17 2.79 -33.36 11.39
C ARG A 17 2.74 -32.59 10.06
N ILE A 18 1.54 -32.33 9.55
CA ILE A 18 1.34 -31.61 8.27
C ILE A 18 1.93 -30.20 8.35
N ILE A 19 1.62 -29.45 9.42
CA ILE A 19 2.10 -28.09 9.61
C ILE A 19 3.63 -28.08 9.75
N LYS A 20 4.22 -28.99 10.54
CA LYS A 20 5.68 -29.09 10.68
C LYS A 20 6.37 -29.40 9.36
N GLU A 21 5.84 -30.33 8.57
CA GLU A 21 6.38 -30.67 7.25
C GLU A 21 6.30 -29.47 6.30
N GLY A 22 5.16 -28.79 6.27
CA GLY A 22 4.95 -27.60 5.45
C GLY A 22 5.93 -26.47 5.80
N LEU A 23 6.10 -26.17 7.09
CA LEU A 23 7.06 -25.17 7.57
C LEU A 23 8.50 -25.55 7.21
N THR A 24 8.90 -26.80 7.43
CA THR A 24 10.27 -27.27 7.12
C THR A 24 10.60 -27.14 5.63
N ARG A 25 9.59 -27.26 4.77
CA ARG A 25 9.72 -27.16 3.31
C ARG A 25 9.38 -25.78 2.75
N ASN A 26 9.20 -24.77 3.60
CA ASN A 26 8.79 -23.42 3.21
C ASN A 26 7.58 -23.42 2.27
N ARG A 27 6.58 -24.25 2.55
CA ARG A 27 5.33 -24.33 1.81
C ARG A 27 4.31 -23.34 2.37
N MET A 28 3.43 -22.85 1.50
CA MET A 28 2.28 -22.07 1.94
C MET A 28 1.33 -22.97 2.72
N LEU A 29 0.88 -22.48 3.88
CA LEU A 29 -0.13 -23.13 4.70
C LEU A 29 -1.34 -22.20 4.84
N ILE A 30 -2.54 -22.73 4.59
CA ILE A 30 -3.80 -22.09 4.94
C ILE A 30 -4.51 -23.02 5.91
N ILE A 31 -4.69 -22.58 7.15
CA ILE A 31 -5.26 -23.36 8.25
C ILE A 31 -6.55 -22.69 8.68
N ILE A 32 -7.67 -23.40 8.61
CA ILE A 32 -8.96 -22.93 9.10
C ILE A 32 -9.30 -23.74 10.35
N GLY A 33 -9.55 -23.06 11.46
CA GLY A 33 -9.81 -23.72 12.73
C GLY A 33 -10.35 -22.77 13.80
N GLU A 34 -10.83 -23.36 14.89
CA GLU A 34 -11.14 -22.64 16.11
C GLU A 34 -9.85 -22.43 16.91
N CYS A 35 -9.51 -21.18 17.17
CA CYS A 35 -8.26 -20.84 17.85
C CYS A 35 -8.39 -19.67 18.81
N TYR A 36 -7.41 -19.54 19.69
CA TYR A 36 -7.15 -18.40 20.53
C TYR A 36 -5.85 -17.70 20.07
N ILE A 37 -5.78 -16.38 20.15
CA ILE A 37 -4.60 -15.60 19.76
C ILE A 37 -4.05 -14.84 20.96
N ASP A 38 -2.73 -14.92 21.15
CA ASP A 38 -1.97 -14.09 22.08
C ASP A 38 -0.83 -13.42 21.30
N TYR A 39 -0.75 -12.09 21.38
CA TYR A 39 0.30 -11.33 20.74
C TYR A 39 0.96 -10.39 21.73
N GLU A 40 2.30 -10.39 21.71
CA GLU A 40 3.14 -9.55 22.54
C GLU A 40 4.27 -8.97 21.69
N GLY A 41 4.44 -7.65 21.74
CA GLY A 41 5.42 -6.94 20.93
C GLY A 41 5.34 -5.43 21.14
N ARG A 42 5.31 -4.65 20.05
CA ARG A 42 5.09 -3.19 20.12
C ARG A 42 3.76 -2.79 20.77
N SER A 43 2.81 -3.73 20.79
CA SER A 43 1.58 -3.67 21.57
C SER A 43 1.32 -5.07 22.14
N ALA A 44 0.31 -5.21 22.99
CA ALA A 44 -0.17 -6.50 23.47
C ALA A 44 -1.64 -6.67 23.10
N SER A 45 -2.02 -7.85 22.63
CA SER A 45 -3.42 -8.14 22.31
C SER A 45 -3.75 -9.60 22.56
N LYS A 46 -4.94 -9.85 23.11
CA LYS A 46 -5.51 -11.18 23.26
C LYS A 46 -6.82 -11.24 22.50
N LEU A 47 -7.06 -12.36 21.82
CA LEU A 47 -8.30 -12.59 21.10
C LEU A 47 -8.83 -13.98 21.45
N GLY A 48 -10.03 -14.00 22.04
CA GLY A 48 -10.69 -15.20 22.55
C GLY A 48 -10.94 -16.27 21.49
N LEU A 49 -11.41 -17.45 21.94
CA LEU A 49 -11.74 -18.57 21.06
C LEU A 49 -12.70 -18.13 19.94
N GLY A 50 -12.45 -18.65 18.74
CA GLY A 50 -13.27 -18.40 17.57
C GLY A 50 -12.66 -18.95 16.30
N GLU A 51 -13.48 -19.09 15.27
CA GLU A 51 -13.09 -19.65 13.98
C GLU A 51 -12.34 -18.60 13.14
N ARG A 52 -11.14 -18.95 12.68
CA ARG A 52 -10.25 -18.04 11.94
C ARG A 52 -9.53 -18.78 10.83
N MET A 53 -9.15 -18.01 9.81
CA MET A 53 -8.22 -18.45 8.77
C MET A 53 -6.83 -17.93 9.12
N VAL A 54 -5.87 -18.84 9.22
CA VAL A 54 -4.46 -18.54 9.45
C VAL A 54 -3.69 -18.87 8.20
N ILE A 55 -2.92 -17.91 7.69
CA ILE A 55 -2.06 -18.06 6.52
C ILE A 55 -0.61 -17.99 7.00
N VAL A 56 0.18 -19.00 6.67
CA VAL A 56 1.64 -18.95 6.74
C VAL A 56 2.18 -18.97 5.32
N LYS A 57 2.85 -17.90 4.92
CA LYS A 57 3.42 -17.74 3.58
C LYS A 57 4.79 -18.42 3.49
N GLN A 58 5.23 -18.64 2.24
CA GLN A 58 6.52 -19.27 1.94
C GLN A 58 7.74 -18.42 2.37
N ASP A 59 7.54 -17.12 2.64
CA ASP A 59 8.53 -16.18 3.17
C ASP A 59 8.47 -16.05 4.71
N GLY A 60 7.64 -16.85 5.38
CA GLY A 60 7.47 -16.83 6.83
C GLY A 60 6.52 -15.73 7.35
N ALA A 61 5.86 -14.96 6.49
CA ALA A 61 4.81 -14.06 6.97
C ALA A 61 3.60 -14.86 7.50
N VAL A 62 3.05 -14.43 8.63
CA VAL A 62 1.89 -15.07 9.27
C VAL A 62 0.74 -14.07 9.36
N LEU A 63 -0.46 -14.47 8.95
CA LEU A 63 -1.65 -13.65 8.96
C LEU A 63 -2.83 -14.40 9.59
N VAL A 64 -3.59 -13.73 10.44
CA VAL A 64 -4.80 -14.27 11.06
C VAL A 64 -5.98 -13.42 10.63
N HIS A 65 -6.96 -14.02 9.95
CA HIS A 65 -8.17 -13.36 9.48
C HIS A 65 -9.41 -13.82 10.25
N ARG A 66 -10.27 -12.86 10.55
CA ARG A 66 -11.65 -13.11 11.00
C ARG A 66 -12.55 -13.34 9.78
N PRO A 67 -13.77 -13.87 9.96
CA PRO A 67 -14.74 -14.02 8.88
C PRO A 67 -15.18 -12.72 8.20
N LYS A 68 -14.89 -11.55 8.78
CA LYS A 68 -15.26 -10.22 8.28
C LYS A 68 -14.07 -9.27 8.34
N GLY A 69 -14.03 -8.33 7.40
CA GLY A 69 -12.96 -7.33 7.25
C GLY A 69 -11.89 -7.75 6.26
N TYR A 70 -11.27 -6.78 5.59
CA TYR A 70 -10.24 -7.04 4.57
C TYR A 70 -8.85 -7.25 5.17
N SER A 71 -8.54 -6.61 6.32
CA SER A 71 -7.25 -6.72 7.00
C SER A 71 -7.17 -7.93 7.93
N PRO A 72 -5.97 -8.52 8.12
CA PRO A 72 -5.74 -9.47 9.19
C PRO A 72 -5.96 -8.81 10.56
N VAL A 73 -6.52 -9.56 11.52
CA VAL A 73 -6.69 -9.08 12.90
C VAL A 73 -5.38 -9.12 13.69
N ASN A 74 -4.52 -10.10 13.40
CA ASN A 74 -3.15 -10.19 13.89
C ASN A 74 -2.26 -10.69 12.74
N TRP A 75 -1.02 -10.20 12.68
CA TRP A 75 -0.08 -10.61 11.65
C TRP A 75 1.36 -10.44 12.13
N GLN A 76 2.26 -11.13 11.44
CA GLN A 76 3.69 -10.97 11.57
C GLN A 76 4.27 -10.87 10.15
N PRO A 77 4.73 -9.69 9.68
CA PRO A 77 5.17 -9.50 8.29
C PRO A 77 6.39 -10.33 7.89
N SER A 78 7.24 -10.69 8.86
CA SER A 78 8.34 -11.64 8.67
C SER A 78 8.60 -12.32 10.00
N THR A 79 8.88 -13.62 9.96
CA THR A 79 9.25 -14.39 11.16
C THR A 79 10.69 -14.83 11.06
N THR A 80 11.41 -14.77 12.18
CA THR A 80 12.71 -15.41 12.30
C THR A 80 12.54 -16.92 12.44
N THR A 81 11.54 -17.32 13.23
CA THR A 81 11.25 -18.72 13.52
C THR A 81 9.74 -18.90 13.68
N ILE A 82 9.23 -20.03 13.17
CA ILE A 82 7.88 -20.51 13.48
C ILE A 82 8.01 -21.89 14.13
N GLU A 83 7.54 -21.99 15.37
CA GLU A 83 7.54 -23.24 16.13
C GLU A 83 6.12 -23.77 16.29
N VAL A 84 5.97 -25.11 16.24
CA VAL A 84 4.66 -25.75 16.39
C VAL A 84 4.78 -26.95 17.32
N TRP A 85 3.88 -27.02 18.29
CA TRP A 85 3.83 -28.10 19.27
C TRP A 85 2.40 -28.41 19.69
N LEU A 86 2.18 -29.63 20.14
CA LEU A 86 0.92 -30.08 20.73
C LEU A 86 1.15 -30.31 22.22
N ARG A 87 0.25 -29.79 23.07
CA ARG A 87 0.23 -30.08 24.51
C ARG A 87 -1.10 -30.72 24.88
N SER A 88 -1.02 -31.83 25.61
CA SER A 88 -2.21 -32.52 26.13
C SER A 88 -3.02 -31.55 27.01
N GLY A 89 -4.32 -31.44 26.75
CA GLY A 89 -5.22 -30.55 27.47
C GLY A 89 -5.17 -29.06 27.07
N GLU A 90 -4.19 -28.61 26.28
CA GLU A 90 -4.10 -27.22 25.79
C GLU A 90 -4.50 -27.10 24.31
N GLY A 91 -4.05 -28.02 23.46
CA GLY A 91 -4.24 -27.96 22.00
C GLY A 91 -2.95 -27.73 21.21
N LEU A 92 -3.07 -27.44 19.91
CA LEU A 92 -1.93 -27.24 19.00
C LEU A 92 -1.54 -25.76 18.98
N SER A 93 -0.31 -25.45 19.40
CA SER A 93 0.24 -24.08 19.37
C SER A 93 1.12 -23.89 18.15
N LEU A 94 0.93 -22.77 17.44
CA LEU A 94 1.85 -22.21 16.46
C LEU A 94 2.37 -20.88 17.01
N MET A 95 3.68 -20.75 17.16
CA MET A 95 4.34 -19.55 17.65
C MET A 95 5.19 -18.94 16.54
N ALA A 96 4.82 -17.75 16.10
CA ALA A 96 5.57 -16.95 15.14
C ALA A 96 6.39 -15.89 15.88
N VAL A 97 7.72 -15.97 15.78
CA VAL A 97 8.66 -15.08 16.46
C VAL A 97 9.33 -14.16 15.45
N ARG A 98 9.40 -12.87 15.76
CA ARG A 98 10.23 -11.89 15.05
C ARG A 98 11.22 -11.27 16.03
N ASN A 99 12.47 -11.05 15.61
CA ASN A 99 13.51 -10.53 16.51
C ASN A 99 13.67 -9.01 16.47
N ARG A 100 13.30 -8.34 15.37
CA ARG A 100 13.50 -6.89 15.19
C ARG A 100 12.27 -6.21 14.56
N PRO A 101 11.44 -5.52 15.37
CA PRO A 101 11.42 -5.55 16.84
C PRO A 101 11.08 -6.96 17.35
N ARG A 102 11.34 -7.22 18.64
CA ARG A 102 11.01 -8.51 19.26
C ARG A 102 9.51 -8.62 19.44
N GLU A 103 8.90 -9.59 18.79
CA GLU A 103 7.45 -9.80 18.77
C GLU A 103 7.13 -11.31 18.74
N TYR A 104 6.05 -11.68 19.40
CA TYR A 104 5.53 -13.03 19.50
C TYR A 104 4.07 -13.04 19.11
N LEU A 105 3.70 -13.95 18.21
CA LEU A 105 2.32 -14.24 17.85
C LEU A 105 2.06 -15.72 18.10
N ARG A 106 1.33 -16.02 19.18
CA ARG A 106 0.87 -17.38 19.51
C ARG A 106 -0.54 -17.58 19.00
N ILE A 107 -0.73 -18.66 18.27
CA ILE A 107 -2.02 -19.15 17.78
C ILE A 107 -2.23 -20.53 18.40
N LEU A 108 -3.23 -20.66 19.28
CA LEU A 108 -3.59 -21.91 19.92
C LEU A 108 -4.85 -22.47 19.28
N PHE A 109 -4.73 -23.56 18.53
CA PHE A 109 -5.86 -24.26 17.91
C PHE A 109 -6.45 -25.31 18.85
N ASN A 110 -7.75 -25.20 19.08
CA ASN A 110 -8.55 -26.20 19.78
C ASN A 110 -9.09 -27.23 18.79
N LYS A 111 -9.45 -26.78 17.58
CA LYS A 111 -9.96 -27.62 16.50
C LYS A 111 -9.48 -27.08 15.16
N ILE A 112 -9.11 -27.98 14.25
CA ILE A 112 -8.72 -27.63 12.88
C ILE A 112 -9.72 -28.27 11.92
N PHE A 113 -10.32 -27.46 11.06
CA PHE A 113 -11.32 -27.87 10.08
C PHE A 113 -10.70 -28.15 8.71
N LEU A 114 -9.65 -27.39 8.34
CA LEU A 114 -9.02 -27.50 7.03
C LEU A 114 -7.55 -27.10 7.11
N ILE A 115 -6.69 -27.85 6.42
CA ILE A 115 -5.33 -27.43 6.10
C ILE A 115 -5.13 -27.54 4.59
N VAL A 116 -4.71 -26.45 3.96
CA VAL A 116 -4.17 -26.45 2.60
C VAL A 116 -2.67 -26.23 2.69
N GLU A 117 -1.90 -27.11 2.04
CA GLU A 117 -0.44 -27.07 2.00
C GLU A 117 0.02 -27.10 0.53
N GLY A 118 0.85 -26.17 0.09
CA GLY A 118 1.33 -26.19 -1.30
C GLY A 118 2.49 -25.25 -1.60
N VAL A 119 3.02 -25.37 -2.81
CA VAL A 119 4.04 -24.45 -3.36
C VAL A 119 3.37 -23.57 -4.41
N PHE A 120 3.34 -22.27 -4.15
CA PHE A 120 2.76 -21.27 -5.02
C PHE A 120 3.90 -20.56 -5.73
N HIS A 121 3.75 -20.37 -7.04
CA HIS A 121 4.75 -19.71 -7.88
C HIS A 121 4.12 -18.45 -8.42
N ASP A 122 4.74 -17.31 -8.14
CA ASP A 122 4.38 -16.03 -8.72
C ASP A 122 5.65 -15.37 -9.24
N SER A 123 5.78 -15.37 -10.57
CA SER A 123 6.88 -14.73 -11.29
C SER A 123 6.40 -13.50 -12.06
N ALA A 124 5.14 -13.09 -11.89
CA ALA A 124 4.62 -11.92 -12.56
C ALA A 124 5.21 -10.66 -11.92
N GLU A 125 5.50 -9.66 -12.74
CA GLU A 125 5.93 -8.36 -12.22
C GLU A 125 4.71 -7.63 -11.61
N PHE A 126 4.83 -7.24 -10.34
CA PHE A 126 3.85 -6.35 -9.72
C PHE A 126 4.07 -4.92 -10.23
N VAL A 127 3.32 -4.52 -11.25
CA VAL A 127 3.41 -3.17 -11.83
C VAL A 127 2.53 -2.20 -11.04
N MET A 128 3.15 -1.41 -10.17
CA MET A 128 2.54 -0.20 -9.63
C MET A 128 2.68 0.92 -10.68
N TYR A 129 1.57 1.52 -11.14
CA TYR A 129 1.62 2.42 -12.29
C TYR A 129 2.47 3.68 -12.02
N LEU A 130 2.25 4.38 -10.90
CA LEU A 130 3.00 5.55 -10.41
C LEU A 130 2.74 5.77 -8.90
N SER A 131 3.71 6.28 -8.15
CA SER A 131 3.49 6.87 -6.81
C SER A 131 2.87 8.28 -6.91
N GLU A 132 2.35 8.82 -5.79
CA GLU A 132 1.84 10.21 -5.76
C GLU A 132 2.94 11.23 -6.04
N SER A 133 4.16 10.99 -5.53
CA SER A 133 5.33 11.84 -5.81
C SER A 133 5.74 11.80 -7.29
N GLU A 134 5.66 10.63 -7.94
CA GLU A 134 5.93 10.53 -9.39
C GLU A 134 4.86 11.24 -10.22
N ILE A 135 3.58 11.13 -9.84
CA ILE A 135 2.49 11.88 -10.47
C ILE A 135 2.74 13.39 -10.32
N ARG A 136 3.06 13.85 -9.10
CA ARG A 136 3.41 15.26 -8.84
C ARG A 136 4.52 15.75 -9.74
N ASP A 137 5.61 15.00 -9.84
CA ASP A 137 6.76 15.40 -10.65
C ASP A 137 6.38 15.50 -12.13
N ILE A 138 5.59 14.56 -12.66
CA ILE A 138 5.08 14.62 -14.03
C ILE A 138 4.19 15.84 -14.26
N ILE A 139 3.27 16.15 -13.35
CA ILE A 139 2.38 17.32 -13.45
C ILE A 139 3.18 18.62 -13.34
N PHE A 140 4.19 18.68 -12.47
CA PHE A 140 5.04 19.85 -12.32
C PHE A 140 5.86 20.12 -13.59
N ASP A 141 6.39 19.07 -14.21
CA ASP A 141 7.21 19.18 -15.42
C ASP A 141 6.35 19.38 -16.69
N ASN A 142 5.05 19.09 -16.63
CA ASN A 142 4.11 19.21 -17.75
C ASN A 142 2.81 19.90 -17.28
N PRO A 143 2.85 21.18 -16.92
CA PRO A 143 1.75 21.85 -16.22
C PRO A 143 0.45 21.97 -17.01
N ASP A 144 0.51 21.89 -18.34
CA ASP A 144 -0.69 21.84 -19.20
C ASP A 144 -1.55 20.59 -18.94
N LEU A 145 -0.99 19.55 -18.30
CA LEU A 145 -1.75 18.40 -17.82
C LEU A 145 -2.74 18.79 -16.72
N LEU A 146 -2.50 19.87 -15.98
CA LEU A 146 -3.46 20.46 -15.04
C LEU A 146 -4.43 21.37 -15.77
N GLU A 147 -3.94 22.44 -16.38
CA GLU A 147 -4.71 23.37 -17.21
C GLU A 147 -3.76 24.26 -18.04
N PRO A 148 -4.18 24.74 -19.22
CA PRO A 148 -3.36 25.62 -20.04
C PRO A 148 -2.95 26.89 -19.29
N GLY A 149 -1.65 27.21 -19.31
CA GLY A 149 -1.12 28.43 -18.70
C GLY A 149 -0.93 28.36 -17.17
N PHE A 150 -1.15 27.20 -16.55
CA PHE A 150 -0.73 26.96 -15.18
C PHE A 150 0.79 27.04 -15.05
N LYS A 151 1.27 27.74 -14.02
CA LYS A 151 2.69 27.94 -13.72
C LYS A 151 3.00 27.37 -12.33
N PRO A 152 3.53 26.14 -12.26
CA PRO A 152 3.93 25.56 -10.98
C PRO A 152 5.15 26.31 -10.45
N LEU A 153 5.15 26.59 -9.14
CA LEU A 153 6.19 27.37 -8.47
C LEU A 153 6.93 26.57 -7.42
N GLU A 154 6.24 25.69 -6.70
CA GLU A 154 6.82 24.96 -5.57
C GLU A 154 6.18 23.57 -5.44
N LYS A 155 7.01 22.54 -5.22
CA LYS A 155 6.58 21.19 -4.83
C LYS A 155 6.56 21.11 -3.31
N GLU A 156 5.60 20.38 -2.74
CA GLU A 156 5.50 20.13 -1.29
C GLU A 156 5.51 21.44 -0.46
N LYS A 157 4.77 22.45 -0.92
CA LYS A 157 4.70 23.74 -0.22
C LYS A 157 4.10 23.55 1.16
N ARG A 158 4.83 23.96 2.20
CA ARG A 158 4.35 23.92 3.58
C ARG A 158 3.19 24.88 3.80
N ILE A 159 2.07 24.36 4.29
CA ILE A 159 0.86 25.10 4.63
C ILE A 159 0.32 24.58 5.97
N GLY A 160 0.33 25.45 6.99
CA GLY A 160 -0.02 25.07 8.35
C GLY A 160 0.87 23.94 8.86
N GLN A 161 0.27 22.80 9.22
CA GLN A 161 0.98 21.61 9.72
C GLN A 161 1.30 20.58 8.62
N GLY A 162 0.87 20.82 7.38
CA GLY A 162 1.08 19.90 6.26
C GLY A 162 1.82 20.55 5.09
N ALA A 163 1.89 19.82 3.99
CA ALA A 163 2.41 20.30 2.72
C ALA A 163 1.46 19.90 1.60
N VAL A 164 1.17 20.84 0.70
CA VAL A 164 0.39 20.57 -0.52
C VAL A 164 1.33 20.15 -1.65
N ASP A 165 0.91 19.21 -2.49
CA ASP A 165 1.79 18.59 -3.49
C ASP A 165 2.38 19.59 -4.47
N ILE A 166 1.56 20.47 -5.04
CA ILE A 166 2.01 21.54 -5.94
C ILE A 166 1.31 22.85 -5.58
N TYR A 167 2.11 23.91 -5.55
CA TYR A 167 1.65 25.28 -5.54
C TYR A 167 2.06 25.99 -6.82
N GLY A 168 1.16 26.79 -7.39
CA GLY A 168 1.45 27.60 -8.57
C GLY A 168 0.48 28.75 -8.76
N LEU A 169 0.51 29.32 -9.97
CA LEU A 169 -0.38 30.38 -10.42
C LEU A 169 -1.11 29.95 -11.70
N ASP A 170 -2.38 30.33 -11.83
CA ASP A 170 -3.09 30.19 -13.10
C ASP A 170 -2.74 31.33 -14.08
N SER A 171 -3.33 31.28 -15.28
CA SER A 171 -3.11 32.29 -16.33
C SER A 171 -3.54 33.70 -15.93
N ASN A 172 -4.43 33.83 -14.94
CA ASN A 172 -4.94 35.10 -14.41
C ASN A 172 -4.15 35.57 -13.17
N GLY A 173 -3.14 34.81 -12.74
CA GLY A 173 -2.34 35.11 -11.57
C GLY A 173 -3.01 34.77 -10.23
N ASN A 174 -4.09 33.97 -10.23
CA ASN A 174 -4.65 33.44 -9.00
C ASN A 174 -3.78 32.30 -8.46
N HIS A 175 -3.78 32.13 -7.15
CA HIS A 175 -3.04 31.04 -6.52
C HIS A 175 -3.78 29.72 -6.70
N VAL A 176 -3.05 28.66 -7.06
CA VAL A 176 -3.61 27.32 -7.22
C VAL A 176 -2.84 26.35 -6.32
N LEU A 177 -3.59 25.67 -5.45
CA LEU A 177 -3.10 24.57 -4.62
C LEU A 177 -3.59 23.26 -5.23
N VAL A 178 -2.68 22.33 -5.46
CA VAL A 178 -2.99 21.04 -6.08
C VAL A 178 -2.64 19.92 -5.11
N GLU A 179 -3.65 19.13 -4.76
CA GLU A 179 -3.49 17.88 -4.00
C GLU A 179 -3.66 16.71 -4.98
N ILE A 180 -2.82 15.69 -4.86
CA ILE A 180 -2.75 14.56 -5.78
C ILE A 180 -3.02 13.27 -5.03
N LYS A 181 -3.91 12.45 -5.57
CA LYS A 181 -4.14 11.08 -5.13
C LYS A 181 -3.85 10.11 -6.26
N ARG A 182 -3.13 9.03 -5.96
CA ARG A 182 -2.90 7.93 -6.93
C ARG A 182 -4.08 6.97 -7.04
N VAL A 183 -5.00 7.03 -6.08
CA VAL A 183 -6.22 6.24 -6.01
C VAL A 183 -7.44 7.15 -6.15
N MET A 184 -8.63 6.55 -6.16
CA MET A 184 -9.89 7.28 -6.19
C MET A 184 -9.93 8.36 -5.10
N GLY A 185 -10.27 9.60 -5.48
CA GLY A 185 -10.47 10.70 -4.56
C GLY A 185 -11.71 10.49 -3.69
N ASP A 186 -11.52 10.54 -2.39
CA ASP A 186 -12.55 10.39 -1.37
C ASP A 186 -12.82 11.69 -0.62
N ARG A 187 -13.71 11.65 0.36
CA ARG A 187 -14.08 12.83 1.15
C ARG A 187 -12.92 13.36 2.00
N ASP A 188 -12.04 12.48 2.45
CA ASP A 188 -10.91 12.86 3.30
C ASP A 188 -9.88 13.67 2.49
N ALA A 189 -9.61 13.26 1.25
CA ALA A 189 -8.78 14.03 0.32
C ALA A 189 -9.34 15.44 0.05
N VAL A 190 -10.67 15.55 -0.10
CA VAL A 190 -11.33 16.85 -0.31
C VAL A 190 -11.19 17.75 0.92
N LEU A 191 -11.40 17.20 2.12
CA LEU A 191 -11.24 17.95 3.37
C LEU A 191 -9.78 18.37 3.60
N GLN A 192 -8.82 17.51 3.25
CA GLN A 192 -7.40 17.83 3.30
C GLN A 192 -7.07 19.04 2.42
N LEU A 193 -7.48 19.02 1.15
CA LEU A 193 -7.29 20.15 0.23
C LEU A 193 -7.99 21.42 0.72
N TYR A 194 -9.22 21.31 1.21
CA TYR A 194 -9.96 22.43 1.78
C TYR A 194 -9.18 23.09 2.94
N ASN A 195 -8.64 22.28 3.85
CA ASN A 195 -7.84 22.78 4.96
C ASN A 195 -6.59 23.52 4.47
N TYR A 196 -5.92 23.06 3.41
CA TYR A 196 -4.80 23.79 2.83
C TYR A 196 -5.25 25.13 2.23
N VAL A 197 -6.34 25.13 1.47
CA VAL A 197 -6.88 26.35 0.87
C VAL A 197 -7.24 27.39 1.93
N GLU A 198 -7.95 27.01 2.99
CA GLU A 198 -8.36 27.94 4.06
C GLU A 198 -7.16 28.44 4.90
N ASN A 199 -6.20 27.57 5.20
CA ASN A 199 -4.96 27.97 5.89
C ASN A 199 -4.11 28.91 5.03
N TYR A 200 -4.08 28.69 3.71
CA TYR A 200 -3.31 29.54 2.81
C TYR A 200 -3.99 30.90 2.56
N LYS A 201 -5.32 30.95 2.45
CA LYS A 201 -6.08 32.20 2.32
C LYS A 201 -5.87 33.15 3.50
N SER A 202 -5.63 32.60 4.70
CA SER A 202 -5.42 33.36 5.92
C SER A 202 -4.14 34.22 5.83
N GLY A 203 -4.28 35.44 5.30
CA GLY A 203 -3.18 36.41 5.11
C GLY A 203 -2.98 36.90 3.67
N LEU A 204 -3.81 36.47 2.71
CA LEU A 204 -3.68 36.82 1.30
C LEU A 204 -4.93 37.55 0.79
N ASN A 205 -4.72 38.70 0.12
CA ASN A 205 -5.79 39.48 -0.52
C ASN A 205 -6.10 39.02 -1.96
N LYS A 206 -5.80 37.75 -2.26
CA LYS A 206 -5.87 37.16 -3.61
C LYS A 206 -6.72 35.90 -3.60
N ASN A 207 -7.30 35.58 -4.76
CA ASN A 207 -8.08 34.37 -4.93
C ASN A 207 -7.17 33.13 -4.87
N VAL A 208 -7.61 32.14 -4.10
CA VAL A 208 -6.96 30.84 -3.95
C VAL A 208 -7.93 29.77 -4.46
N ARG A 209 -7.51 29.04 -5.49
CA ARG A 209 -8.18 27.85 -6.04
C ARG A 209 -7.53 26.60 -5.44
N GLY A 210 -8.34 25.59 -5.15
CA GLY A 210 -7.86 24.26 -4.81
C GLY A 210 -8.32 23.27 -5.87
N VAL A 211 -7.39 22.47 -6.40
CA VAL A 211 -7.68 21.43 -7.40
C VAL A 211 -7.24 20.07 -6.84
N LEU A 212 -8.17 19.13 -6.75
CA LEU A 212 -7.87 17.74 -6.39
C LEU A 212 -7.67 16.91 -7.67
N LEU A 213 -6.51 16.27 -7.79
CA LEU A 213 -6.17 15.38 -8.91
C LEU A 213 -6.26 13.93 -8.47
N ALA A 214 -7.03 13.12 -9.18
CA ALA A 214 -7.16 11.68 -8.89
C ALA A 214 -7.56 10.91 -10.16
N PRO A 215 -7.39 9.58 -10.24
CA PRO A 215 -7.86 8.82 -11.41
C PRO A 215 -9.37 8.73 -11.55
N SER A 216 -10.10 8.93 -10.46
CA SER A 216 -11.58 8.95 -10.37
C SER A 216 -11.98 9.52 -9.02
N PHE A 217 -13.28 9.79 -8.82
CA PHE A 217 -13.81 10.34 -7.56
C PHE A 217 -15.02 9.57 -7.07
N THR A 218 -15.15 9.41 -5.75
CA THR A 218 -16.39 8.89 -5.15
C THR A 218 -17.54 9.90 -5.31
N PRO A 219 -18.82 9.46 -5.39
CA PRO A 219 -19.96 10.38 -5.45
C PRO A 219 -19.99 11.38 -4.29
N GLY A 220 -19.68 10.91 -3.07
CA GLY A 220 -19.61 11.76 -1.88
C GLY A 220 -18.46 12.76 -1.87
N ALA A 221 -17.38 12.51 -2.61
CA ALA A 221 -16.30 13.48 -2.82
C ALA A 221 -16.72 14.56 -3.81
N LEU A 222 -17.35 14.19 -4.93
CA LEU A 222 -17.86 15.15 -5.94
C LEU A 222 -18.89 16.12 -5.34
N GLU A 223 -19.83 15.60 -4.54
CA GLU A 223 -20.79 16.42 -3.81
C GLU A 223 -20.09 17.41 -2.87
N LEU A 224 -19.05 16.97 -2.17
CA LEU A 224 -18.32 17.80 -1.22
C LEU A 224 -17.43 18.85 -1.91
N LEU A 225 -16.78 18.49 -3.02
CA LEU A 225 -16.01 19.42 -3.86
C LEU A 225 -16.90 20.58 -4.34
N ALA A 226 -18.09 20.26 -4.86
CA ALA A 226 -19.05 21.26 -5.29
C ALA A 226 -19.52 22.15 -4.13
N LYS A 227 -19.84 21.55 -2.98
CA LYS A 227 -20.26 22.29 -1.77
C LYS A 227 -19.18 23.25 -1.26
N LEU A 228 -17.91 22.82 -1.27
CA LEU A 228 -16.77 23.60 -0.79
C LEU A 228 -16.15 24.50 -1.86
N LYS A 229 -16.72 24.52 -3.08
CA LYS A 229 -16.22 25.30 -4.23
C LYS A 229 -14.75 24.99 -4.55
N LEU A 230 -14.38 23.72 -4.46
CA LEU A 230 -13.09 23.20 -4.87
C LEU A 230 -13.23 22.52 -6.24
N GLU A 231 -12.16 22.58 -7.01
CA GLU A 231 -12.09 22.03 -8.35
C GLU A 231 -11.47 20.63 -8.31
N PHE A 232 -11.66 19.88 -9.38
CA PHE A 232 -11.07 18.56 -9.52
C PHE A 232 -10.73 18.26 -10.97
N LYS A 233 -9.77 17.35 -11.16
CA LYS A 233 -9.41 16.84 -12.48
C LYS A 233 -9.06 15.37 -12.42
N GLU A 234 -9.61 14.60 -13.36
CA GLU A 234 -9.25 13.20 -13.52
C GLU A 234 -7.92 13.04 -14.28
N ILE A 235 -7.09 12.11 -13.82
CA ILE A 235 -5.81 11.77 -14.45
C ILE A 235 -5.76 10.32 -14.92
N ASP A 236 -5.25 10.10 -16.13
CA ASP A 236 -4.95 8.75 -16.62
C ASP A 236 -3.53 8.34 -16.25
N LEU A 237 -3.39 7.47 -15.24
CA LEU A 237 -2.09 6.99 -14.77
C LEU A 237 -1.28 6.27 -15.86
N LYS A 238 -1.93 5.60 -16.83
CA LYS A 238 -1.22 4.94 -17.93
C LYS A 238 -0.61 5.99 -18.86
N LYS A 239 -1.37 7.04 -19.17
CA LYS A 239 -0.88 8.16 -19.98
C LYS A 239 0.27 8.88 -19.28
N LEU A 240 0.15 9.17 -17.99
CA LEU A 240 1.23 9.80 -17.21
C LEU A 240 2.51 8.95 -17.21
N ARG A 241 2.38 7.63 -17.05
CA ARG A 241 3.54 6.72 -17.12
C ARG A 241 4.25 6.76 -18.47
N SER A 242 3.51 6.86 -19.57
CA SER A 242 4.12 6.96 -20.90
C SER A 242 4.97 8.23 -21.05
N LEU A 243 4.56 9.34 -20.43
CA LEU A 243 5.27 10.62 -20.43
C LEU A 243 6.57 10.57 -19.61
N SER A 244 6.56 9.88 -18.46
CA SER A 244 7.77 9.72 -17.65
C SER A 244 8.84 8.89 -18.37
N GLN A 245 8.43 7.88 -19.14
CA GLN A 245 9.34 7.05 -19.94
C GLN A 245 9.93 7.79 -21.16
N SER A 246 9.17 8.70 -21.78
CA SER A 246 9.70 9.56 -22.85
C SER A 246 10.63 10.65 -22.33
N ASN A 247 10.36 11.23 -21.16
CA ASN A 247 11.21 12.25 -20.55
C ASN A 247 12.54 11.68 -20.02
N ARG A 248 12.56 10.41 -19.56
CA ARG A 248 13.83 9.72 -19.25
C ARG A 248 14.72 9.45 -20.48
N LYS A 249 14.22 9.64 -21.71
CA LYS A 249 14.97 9.34 -22.94
C LYS A 249 15.70 10.54 -23.59
N LYS A 250 15.71 11.76 -23.02
CA LYS A 250 16.54 12.88 -23.52
C LYS A 250 16.92 13.88 -22.39
N PRO A 251 18.14 14.45 -22.34
CA PRO A 251 19.45 14.15 -22.99
C PRO A 251 20.63 14.08 -21.96
N ASP A 252 21.92 13.81 -22.20
CA ASP A 252 22.88 14.15 -23.27
C ASP A 252 24.00 13.08 -23.43
N THR A 253 24.12 12.52 -24.63
CA THR A 253 25.34 12.49 -25.48
C THR A 253 25.00 11.60 -26.67
N THR A 254 24.95 12.20 -27.87
CA THR A 254 24.90 11.37 -29.07
C THR A 254 26.28 10.74 -29.26
N LEU A 255 26.34 9.42 -29.48
CA LEU A 255 27.56 8.67 -29.78
C LEU A 255 28.41 9.28 -30.92
N LEU A 256 27.81 10.14 -31.74
CA LEU A 256 28.45 10.89 -32.82
C LEU A 256 29.37 12.02 -32.34
N GLU A 257 29.17 12.59 -31.14
CA GLU A 257 30.08 13.59 -30.56
C GLU A 257 31.34 12.94 -30.00
N TYR A 258 31.23 11.75 -29.40
CA TYR A 258 32.37 10.99 -28.86
C TYR A 258 33.34 10.48 -29.94
N MET A 259 32.83 10.24 -31.16
CA MET A 259 33.64 9.72 -32.27
C MET A 259 34.39 10.81 -33.07
N ASN A 260 34.07 12.09 -32.86
CA ASN A 260 34.70 13.21 -33.58
C ASN A 260 35.84 13.90 -32.80
N GLU A 261 35.98 13.67 -31.50
CA GLU A 261 37.08 14.24 -30.70
C GLU A 261 38.38 13.41 -30.71
N GLY A 262 38.34 12.16 -31.18
CA GLY A 262 39.52 11.26 -31.23
C GLY A 262 40.48 11.47 -32.41
N LYS A 263 40.36 12.55 -33.18
CA LYS A 263 41.21 12.85 -34.35
C LYS A 263 41.78 14.27 -34.35
N ARG A 264 42.22 14.79 -33.21
CA ARG A 264 43.16 15.92 -33.19
C ARG A 264 44.20 15.72 -32.07
N HIS A 265 45.44 15.55 -32.52
CA HIS A 265 46.73 15.45 -31.81
C HIS A 265 47.24 14.03 -31.54
#